data_AF-A0A4W5LEV9-F1
#
_entry.id   AF-A0A4W5LEV9-F1
#
_cell.length_a   1.000
_cell.length_b   1.000
_cell.length_c   1.000
_cell.angle_alpha   90.00
_cell.angle_beta   90.00
_cell.angle_gamma   90.00
#
_symmetry.space_group_name_H-M   'P 1'
#
loop_
_entity.id
_entity.type
_entity.pdbx_description
1 polymer ?
#
loop_
_entity_poly.entity_id
_entity_poly.type
_entity_poly.pdbx_seq_one_letter_code
_entity_poly.pdbx_strand_id
1 'polypeptide(L)'
;PEAHTFFPLSTSGGICIAQSLKIPHSHKQENFDKIIKLLLDTRYARAVILFASDEDIRGILNASKRADQVGHFLWIGSDSWGAKNSPVHQLEEAAVGAVTILPKRAFIPGRLCLQTFSGEGGEKKSDLLSIFCRLQYIL
;
A
#
# COMPACT_ATOMS: atom_id res chain seq x y z
N PRO A 1 -2.65 0.60 -12.99
CA PRO A 1 -4.11 0.68 -13.33
C PRO A 1 -4.97 1.14 -12.15
N GLU A 2 -4.80 0.54 -10.96
CA GLU A 2 -5.61 0.89 -9.77
C GLU A 2 -5.35 2.33 -9.30
N ALA A 3 -4.09 2.73 -9.15
CA ALA A 3 -3.75 4.10 -8.78
C ALA A 3 -4.21 5.16 -9.80
N HIS A 4 -4.22 4.84 -11.10
CA HIS A 4 -4.73 5.76 -12.14
C HIS A 4 -6.25 5.99 -12.04
N THR A 5 -6.99 4.98 -11.56
CA THR A 5 -8.43 5.08 -11.32
C THR A 5 -8.70 5.81 -10.01
N PHE A 6 -7.84 5.60 -9.01
CA PHE A 6 -7.99 6.19 -7.69
C PHE A 6 -7.88 7.73 -7.72
N PHE A 7 -6.93 8.28 -8.49
CA PHE A 7 -6.70 9.72 -8.55
C PHE A 7 -7.96 10.56 -8.85
N PRO A 8 -8.70 10.34 -9.96
CA PRO A 8 -9.91 11.11 -10.26
C PRO A 8 -11.07 10.86 -9.27
N LEU A 9 -11.15 9.68 -8.65
CA LEU A 9 -12.17 9.39 -7.63
C LEU A 9 -11.90 10.15 -6.34
N SER A 10 -10.63 10.25 -5.94
CA SER A 10 -10.24 10.96 -4.72
C SER A 10 -10.56 12.45 -4.78
N THR A 11 -10.26 13.11 -5.91
CA THR A 11 -10.54 14.53 -6.10
C THR A 11 -12.04 14.83 -6.12
N SER A 12 -12.83 13.94 -6.73
CA SER A 12 -14.30 14.04 -6.71
C SER A 12 -14.88 13.85 -5.31
N GLY A 13 -14.20 13.09 -4.45
CA GLY A 13 -14.56 12.85 -3.05
C GLY A 13 -14.04 13.88 -2.05
N GLY A 14 -13.46 15.01 -2.51
CA GLY A 14 -12.93 16.05 -1.62
C GLY A 14 -11.60 15.67 -0.93
N ILE A 15 -10.91 14.66 -1.44
CA ILE A 15 -9.64 14.16 -0.91
C ILE A 15 -8.49 14.73 -1.76
N CYS A 16 -7.50 15.34 -1.13
CA CYS A 16 -6.31 15.86 -1.82
C CYS A 16 -5.14 14.85 -1.74
N ILE A 17 -4.44 14.67 -2.86
CA ILE A 17 -3.23 13.86 -2.93
C ILE A 17 -2.03 14.80 -2.83
N ALA A 18 -1.24 14.67 -1.77
CA ALA A 18 -0.06 15.48 -1.54
C ALA A 18 1.04 15.15 -2.55
N GLN A 19 1.23 13.85 -2.78
CA GLN A 19 2.29 13.34 -3.64
C GLN A 19 1.92 11.94 -4.13
N SER A 20 2.35 11.61 -5.34
CA SER A 20 2.25 10.25 -5.89
C SER A 20 3.64 9.81 -6.30
N LEU A 21 4.08 8.67 -5.77
CA LEU A 21 5.41 8.09 -6.02
C LEU A 21 5.23 6.75 -6.73
N LYS A 22 6.15 6.42 -7.63
CA LYS A 22 6.20 5.12 -8.29
C LYS A 22 7.32 4.29 -7.69
N ILE A 23 7.04 3.03 -7.36
CA ILE A 23 8.07 2.11 -6.86
C ILE A 23 8.93 1.68 -8.06
N PRO A 24 10.25 1.95 -8.06
CA PRO A 24 11.13 1.48 -9.12
C PRO A 24 11.17 -0.05 -9.11
N HIS A 25 11.18 -0.66 -10.30
CA HIS A 25 11.23 -2.13 -10.43
C HIS A 25 12.53 -2.76 -9.91
N SER A 26 13.59 -1.96 -9.70
CA SER A 26 14.74 -2.46 -8.97
C SER A 26 14.39 -2.51 -7.48
N HIS A 27 14.11 -3.71 -6.96
CA HIS A 27 13.78 -3.99 -5.55
C HIS A 27 15.01 -3.80 -4.63
N LYS A 28 15.80 -2.76 -4.87
CA LYS A 28 16.95 -2.39 -4.03
C LYS A 28 16.47 -1.63 -2.81
N GLN A 29 17.05 -1.93 -1.66
CA GLN A 29 16.70 -1.30 -0.38
C GLN A 29 16.79 0.23 -0.43
N GLU A 30 17.81 0.76 -1.10
CA GLU A 30 18.05 2.19 -1.31
C GLU A 30 16.90 2.91 -2.03
N ASN A 31 16.12 2.23 -2.88
CA ASN A 31 14.95 2.84 -3.52
C ASN A 31 13.79 3.00 -2.54
N PHE A 32 13.55 2.02 -1.69
CA PHE A 32 12.55 2.12 -0.63
C PHE A 32 12.92 3.20 0.39
N ASP A 33 14.21 3.32 0.75
CA ASP A 33 14.69 4.38 1.64
C ASP A 33 14.46 5.78 1.05
N LYS A 34 14.67 5.95 -0.26
CA LYS A 34 14.35 7.21 -0.96
C LYS A 34 12.86 7.52 -0.89
N ILE A 35 12.01 6.53 -1.08
CA ILE A 35 10.55 6.70 -0.97
C ILE A 35 10.18 7.16 0.45
N ILE A 36 10.67 6.48 1.50
CA ILE A 36 10.39 6.89 2.89
C ILE A 36 10.86 8.32 3.16
N LYS A 37 12.04 8.72 2.67
CA LYS A 37 12.53 10.10 2.80
C LYS A 37 11.59 11.12 2.13
N LEU A 38 11.11 10.82 0.93
CA LEU A 38 10.14 11.67 0.22
C LEU A 38 8.81 11.77 0.97
N LEU A 39 8.35 10.66 1.57
CA LEU A 39 7.15 10.66 2.42
C LEU A 39 7.32 11.57 3.64
N LEU A 40 8.48 11.52 4.29
CA LEU A 40 8.77 12.35 5.47
C LEU A 40 8.87 13.85 5.15
N ASP A 41 9.28 14.21 3.95
CA ASP A 41 9.31 15.60 3.49
C ASP A 41 7.90 16.20 3.41
N THR A 42 6.88 15.35 3.21
CA THR A 42 5.48 15.75 3.14
C THR A 42 4.87 15.88 4.54
N ARG A 43 5.23 16.94 5.27
CA ARG A 43 4.87 17.13 6.69
C ARG A 43 3.37 17.19 7.01
N TYR A 44 2.52 17.44 6.02
CA TYR A 44 1.06 17.57 6.19
C TYR A 44 0.29 16.27 5.91
N ALA A 45 0.97 15.22 5.44
CA ALA A 45 0.37 13.95 5.05
C ALA A 45 0.93 12.81 5.90
N ARG A 46 0.05 12.10 6.61
CA ARG A 46 0.42 10.91 7.40
C ARG A 46 -0.16 9.62 6.83
N ALA A 47 -1.22 9.72 6.04
CA ALA A 47 -1.87 8.57 5.42
C ALA A 47 -1.24 8.25 4.05
N VAL A 48 -0.92 6.98 3.85
CA VAL A 48 -0.25 6.47 2.65
C VAL A 48 -1.03 5.28 2.11
N ILE A 49 -1.55 5.40 0.88
CA ILE A 49 -2.17 4.30 0.16
C ILE A 49 -1.12 3.57 -0.68
N LEU A 50 -1.03 2.27 -0.46
CA LEU A 50 -0.13 1.35 -1.13
C LEU A 50 -0.90 0.49 -2.14
N PHE A 51 -0.64 0.70 -3.43
CA PHE A 51 -0.98 -0.24 -4.49
C PHE A 51 0.32 -0.92 -4.94
N ALA A 52 0.67 -2.00 -4.25
CA ALA A 52 1.97 -2.65 -4.40
C ALA A 52 1.88 -4.16 -4.17
N SER A 53 2.91 -4.87 -4.66
CA SER A 53 3.09 -6.30 -4.44
C SER A 53 3.50 -6.63 -2.99
N ASP A 54 3.38 -7.89 -2.58
CA ASP A 54 3.83 -8.36 -1.26
C ASP A 54 5.29 -7.97 -0.95
N GLU A 55 6.18 -8.10 -1.95
CA GLU A 55 7.61 -7.81 -1.81
C GLU A 55 7.86 -6.32 -1.61
N ASP A 56 7.14 -5.48 -2.34
CA ASP A 56 7.28 -4.02 -2.27
C ASP A 56 6.71 -3.48 -0.95
N ILE A 57 5.56 -4.00 -0.50
CA ILE A 57 5.00 -3.66 0.82
C ILE A 57 6.01 -4.00 1.91
N ARG A 58 6.59 -5.21 1.86
CA ARG A 58 7.63 -5.62 2.82
C ARG A 58 8.85 -4.71 2.75
N GLY A 59 9.29 -4.33 1.54
CA GLY A 59 10.39 -3.40 1.31
C GLY A 59 10.15 -2.04 1.95
N ILE A 60 8.95 -1.48 1.77
CA ILE A 60 8.52 -0.19 2.33
C ILE A 60 8.44 -0.25 3.86
N LEU A 61 7.80 -1.28 4.43
CA LEU A 61 7.71 -1.45 5.88
C LEU A 61 9.10 -1.58 6.52
N ASN A 62 9.99 -2.35 5.89
CA ASN A 62 11.36 -2.50 6.37
C ASN A 62 12.16 -1.18 6.27
N ALA A 63 11.97 -0.40 5.22
CA ALA A 63 12.57 0.93 5.10
C ALA A 63 12.05 1.90 6.15
N SER A 64 10.74 1.87 6.45
CA SER A 64 10.13 2.66 7.54
C SER A 64 10.73 2.29 8.90
N LYS A 65 10.93 0.99 9.16
CA LYS A 65 11.59 0.51 10.38
C LYS A 65 13.05 0.96 10.46
N ARG A 66 13.83 0.85 9.38
CA ARG A 66 15.23 1.34 9.34
C ARG A 66 15.35 2.85 9.54
N ALA A 67 14.35 3.61 9.11
CA ALA A 67 14.29 5.06 9.29
C ALA A 67 13.78 5.48 10.68
N ASP A 68 13.52 4.53 11.59
CA ASP A 68 12.93 4.76 12.92
C ASP A 68 11.58 5.50 12.85
N GLN A 69 10.77 5.19 11.83
CA GLN A 69 9.46 5.80 11.58
C GLN A 69 8.31 4.81 11.82
N VAL A 70 8.53 3.83 12.69
CA VAL A 70 7.48 2.88 13.09
C VAL A 70 6.34 3.65 13.77
N GLY A 71 5.10 3.43 13.31
CA GLY A 71 3.91 4.12 13.82
C GLY A 71 3.73 5.57 13.36
N HIS A 72 4.65 6.11 12.55
CA HIS A 72 4.51 7.47 12.01
C HIS A 72 3.40 7.55 10.94
N PHE A 73 3.43 6.59 10.00
CA PHE A 73 2.52 6.52 8.85
C PHE A 73 1.29 5.68 9.15
N LEU A 74 0.15 6.11 8.61
CA LEU A 74 -1.07 5.30 8.53
C LEU A 74 -1.12 4.63 7.16
N TRP A 75 -0.94 3.31 7.16
CA TRP A 75 -0.92 2.53 5.93
C TRP A 75 -2.32 2.13 5.50
N ILE A 76 -2.62 2.31 4.22
CA ILE A 76 -3.87 1.83 3.60
C ILE A 76 -3.49 0.94 2.43
N GLY A 77 -3.79 -0.36 2.52
CA GLY A 77 -3.47 -1.35 1.49
C GLY A 77 -4.67 -1.80 0.69
N SER A 78 -4.43 -2.23 -0.55
CA SER A 78 -5.42 -2.99 -1.33
C SER A 78 -5.57 -4.44 -0.82
N ASP A 79 -6.38 -5.24 -1.50
CA ASP A 79 -6.64 -6.64 -1.18
C ASP A 79 -5.38 -7.52 -1.23
N SER A 80 -4.37 -7.13 -2.01
CA SER A 80 -3.08 -7.82 -2.10
C SER A 80 -2.37 -7.91 -0.74
N TRP A 81 -2.50 -6.87 0.09
CA TRP A 81 -1.99 -6.87 1.46
C TRP A 81 -2.92 -7.65 2.38
N GLY A 82 -4.20 -7.27 2.44
CA GLY A 82 -5.14 -7.82 3.43
C GLY A 82 -5.36 -9.33 3.33
N ALA A 83 -5.16 -9.92 2.14
CA ALA A 83 -5.46 -11.32 1.90
C ALA A 83 -4.39 -12.31 2.40
N LYS A 84 -3.21 -11.81 2.82
CA LYS A 84 -2.05 -12.65 3.13
C LYS A 84 -1.27 -12.12 4.33
N ASN A 85 -0.63 -13.01 5.07
CA ASN A 85 0.28 -12.64 6.17
C ASN A 85 1.73 -12.40 5.69
N SER A 86 2.08 -12.81 4.46
CA SER A 86 3.43 -12.68 3.89
C SER A 86 4.03 -11.27 3.93
N PRO A 87 3.28 -10.18 3.67
CA PRO A 87 3.89 -8.85 3.57
C PRO A 87 4.35 -8.27 4.92
N VAL A 88 3.75 -8.73 6.03
CA VAL A 88 3.94 -8.16 7.37
C VAL A 88 4.72 -9.06 8.32
N HIS A 89 5.07 -10.28 7.90
CA HIS A 89 5.76 -11.23 8.75
C HIS A 89 7.09 -10.67 9.26
N GLN A 90 7.27 -10.64 10.59
CA GLN A 90 8.40 -10.05 11.32
C GLN A 90 8.52 -8.51 11.23
N LEU A 91 7.52 -7.85 10.65
CA LEU A 91 7.40 -6.40 10.51
C LEU A 91 6.06 -5.91 11.07
N GLU A 92 5.43 -6.69 11.94
CA GLU A 92 4.10 -6.46 12.46
C GLU A 92 4.02 -5.09 13.15
N GLU A 93 5.06 -4.72 13.90
CA GLU A 93 5.17 -3.42 14.57
C GLU A 93 5.09 -2.23 13.58
N ALA A 94 5.67 -2.36 12.39
CA ALA A 94 5.65 -1.31 11.36
C ALA A 94 4.30 -1.25 10.63
N ALA A 95 3.54 -2.34 10.66
CA ALA A 95 2.23 -2.47 10.04
C ALA A 95 1.06 -2.22 11.01
N VAL A 96 1.33 -1.96 12.29
CA VAL A 96 0.27 -1.70 13.28
C VAL A 96 -0.60 -0.54 12.83
N GLY A 97 -1.92 -0.75 12.85
CA GLY A 97 -2.90 0.26 12.44
C GLY A 97 -3.11 0.33 10.92
N ALA A 98 -2.48 -0.54 10.12
CA ALA A 98 -2.74 -0.62 8.70
C ALA A 98 -4.21 -1.02 8.43
N VAL A 99 -4.83 -0.33 7.47
CA VAL A 99 -6.20 -0.61 7.02
C VAL A 99 -6.13 -1.24 5.64
N THR A 100 -6.76 -2.41 5.45
CA THR A 100 -6.81 -3.08 4.15
C THR A 100 -8.25 -3.36 3.72
N ILE A 101 -8.53 -3.24 2.44
CA ILE A 101 -9.85 -3.54 1.88
C ILE A 101 -9.85 -4.97 1.35
N LEU A 102 -10.81 -5.79 1.81
CA LEU A 102 -10.99 -7.16 1.32
C LEU A 102 -12.40 -7.34 0.77
N PRO A 103 -12.55 -7.85 -0.48
CA PRO A 103 -13.86 -8.18 -1.01
C PRO A 103 -14.56 -9.25 -0.16
N LYS A 104 -15.86 -9.05 0.07
CA LYS A 104 -16.69 -10.06 0.75
C LYS A 104 -16.72 -11.34 -0.09
N ARG A 105 -16.22 -12.44 0.46
CA ARG A 105 -16.23 -13.75 -0.20
C ARG A 105 -17.53 -14.48 0.14
N ALA A 106 -18.25 -14.94 -0.88
CA ALA A 106 -19.38 -15.83 -0.72
C ALA A 106 -18.96 -17.26 -1.10
N PHE A 107 -19.27 -18.23 -0.25
CA PHE A 107 -19.08 -19.64 -0.55
C PHE A 107 -20.14 -20.07 -1.57
N ILE A 108 -19.70 -20.61 -2.72
CA ILE A 108 -20.60 -21.17 -3.74
C ILE A 108 -20.51 -22.70 -3.65
N PRO A 109 -21.57 -23.40 -3.21
CA PRO A 109 -21.59 -24.86 -3.11
C PRO A 109 -21.23 -25.52 -4.45
N GLY A 110 -20.37 -26.55 -4.43
CA GLY A 110 -19.95 -27.28 -5.63
C GLY A 110 -18.81 -26.62 -6.44
N ARG A 111 -18.40 -25.39 -6.09
CA ARG A 111 -17.14 -24.80 -6.52
C ARG A 111 -16.28 -24.57 -5.27
N LEU A 112 -15.31 -25.45 -5.04
CA LEU A 112 -14.21 -25.09 -4.16
C LEU A 112 -13.64 -23.79 -4.74
N CYS A 113 -13.71 -22.69 -4.00
CA CYS A 113 -12.99 -21.48 -4.35
C CYS A 113 -11.52 -21.81 -4.10
N LEU A 114 -10.93 -22.60 -4.99
CA LEU A 114 -9.52 -22.88 -5.05
C LEU A 114 -8.87 -21.52 -5.27
N GLN A 115 -8.52 -20.85 -4.17
CA GLN A 115 -7.32 -20.06 -4.17
C GLN A 115 -6.15 -21.04 -4.29
N THR A 116 -6.02 -21.68 -5.45
CA THR A 116 -4.70 -22.01 -5.96
C THR A 116 -4.01 -20.65 -6.06
N PHE A 117 -3.14 -20.38 -5.09
CA PHE A 117 -1.93 -19.63 -5.36
C PHE A 117 -1.17 -20.41 -6.44
N SER A 118 -1.63 -20.32 -7.69
CA SER A 118 -0.78 -20.60 -8.84
C SER A 118 0.08 -19.35 -8.96
N GLY A 119 1.28 -19.43 -8.41
CA GLY A 119 2.35 -18.56 -8.86
C GLY A 119 2.60 -18.89 -10.32
N GLU A 120 1.94 -18.19 -11.23
CA GLU A 120 2.30 -18.15 -12.63
C GLU A 120 2.31 -16.71 -13.13
N GLY A 121 3.53 -16.30 -13.45
CA GLY A 121 3.91 -15.30 -14.44
C GLY A 121 2.89 -14.25 -14.89
N GLY A 122 3.19 -13.01 -14.50
CA GLY A 122 3.36 -11.95 -15.50
C GLY A 122 2.10 -11.20 -15.91
N GLU A 123 1.69 -10.25 -15.07
CA GLU A 123 1.17 -8.98 -15.60
C GLU A 123 1.77 -7.83 -14.79
N LYS A 124 2.71 -7.12 -15.43
CA LYS A 124 3.51 -6.04 -14.81
C LYS A 124 2.61 -4.83 -14.55
N LYS A 125 1.95 -4.85 -13.39
CA LYS A 125 1.14 -3.73 -12.90
C LYS A 125 2.08 -2.68 -12.31
N SER A 126 1.92 -1.43 -12.72
CA SER A 126 2.75 -0.32 -12.25
C SER A 126 2.43 -0.05 -10.77
N ASP A 127 3.33 -0.43 -9.87
CA ASP A 127 3.17 -0.23 -8.43
C ASP A 127 3.36 1.25 -8.08
N LEU A 128 2.29 1.86 -7.57
CA LEU A 128 2.19 3.29 -7.29
C LEU A 128 1.81 3.48 -5.83
N LEU A 129 2.55 4.33 -5.16
CA LEU A 129 2.30 4.83 -3.82
C LEU A 129 1.59 6.17 -3.92
N SER A 130 0.44 6.31 -3.28
CA SER A 130 -0.31 7.57 -3.25
C SER A 130 -0.39 8.10 -1.83
N ILE A 131 -0.10 9.39 -1.65
CA ILE A 131 0.06 10.04 -0.34
C ILE A 131 -1.02 11.10 -0.20
N PHE A 132 -1.73 11.11 0.93
CA PHE A 132 -2.91 11.96 1.11
C PHE A 132 -2.60 13.20 1.92
N CYS A 133 -2.85 14.37 1.33
CA CYS A 133 -2.88 15.63 2.05
C CYS A 133 -4.29 15.85 2.58
N ARG A 134 -4.44 15.89 3.91
CA ARG A 134 -5.60 16.41 4.65
C ARG A 134 -6.99 15.94 4.16
N LEU A 135 -7.64 15.11 4.99
CA LEU A 135 -9.10 15.11 5.13
C LEU A 135 -9.53 16.52 5.58
N GLN A 136 -9.70 17.46 4.65
CA GLN A 136 -10.08 18.82 5.02
C GLN A 136 -11.59 18.94 5.34
N TYR A 137 -12.37 17.86 5.24
CA TYR A 137 -13.77 17.85 5.66
C TYR A 137 -14.18 16.49 6.22
N ILE A 138 -13.84 16.20 7.49
CA ILE A 138 -14.80 15.55 8.38
C ILE A 138 -15.43 16.67 9.20
N LEU A 139 -16.39 17.37 8.59
CA LEU A 139 -17.53 18.04 9.23
C LEU A 139 -18.70 17.92 8.27
#